data_AF-A0A1F2QAH1-F1
#
_entry.id   AF-A0A1F2QAH1-F1
#
_cell.length_a   1.000
_cell.length_b   1.000
_cell.length_c   1.000
_cell.angle_alpha   90.00
_cell.angle_beta   90.00
_cell.angle_gamma   90.00
#
_symmetry.space_group_name_H-M   'P 1'
#
loop_
_entity.id
_entity.type
_entity.pdbx_description
1 polymer ?
#
loop_
_entity_poly.entity_id
_entity_poly.type
_entity_poly.pdbx_seq_one_letter_code
_entity_poly.pdbx_strand_id
1 'polypeptide(L)'
;MTGFRSNEEFFQAVRDLIATLEAGGHPQAAATLRDGFGCLNGLTDGWALFLQSIENVQATESKRFSPGHQKALEAIRAAAHAAVYRR
;
A
#
# COMPACT_ATOMS: atom_id res chain seq x y z
N MET A 1 -2.45 12.53 -6.72
CA MET A 1 -2.85 11.70 -5.57
C MET A 1 -4.34 11.86 -5.31
N THR A 2 -5.16 10.99 -5.87
CA THR A 2 -6.61 10.99 -5.61
C THR A 2 -6.86 10.36 -4.24
N GLY A 3 -7.51 11.09 -3.33
CA GLY A 3 -7.99 10.57 -2.03
C GLY A 3 -7.16 10.94 -0.81
N PHE A 4 -5.90 11.35 -0.96
CA PHE A 4 -5.04 11.85 0.14
C PHE A 4 -4.66 13.31 -0.12
N ARG A 5 -4.65 14.13 0.92
CA ARG A 5 -4.35 15.58 0.85
C ARG A 5 -2.84 15.85 0.84
N SER A 6 -2.04 14.91 1.33
CA SER A 6 -0.58 15.03 1.48
C SER A 6 0.12 13.69 1.35
N ASN A 7 1.42 13.70 0.99
CA ASN A 7 2.26 12.50 1.07
C ASN A 7 2.32 11.92 2.49
N GLU A 8 2.35 12.79 3.51
CA GLU A 8 2.35 12.35 4.91
C GLU A 8 1.08 11.58 5.29
N GLU A 9 -0.09 12.05 4.84
CA GLU A 9 -1.37 11.37 5.05
C GLU A 9 -1.38 10.00 4.37
N PHE A 10 -0.86 9.92 3.14
CA PHE A 10 -0.69 8.66 2.43
C PHE A 10 0.26 7.71 3.17
N PHE A 11 1.43 8.19 3.61
CA PHE A 11 2.39 7.37 4.35
C PHE A 11 1.82 6.89 5.68
N GLN A 12 1.02 7.70 6.37
CA GLN A 12 0.35 7.28 7.58
C GLN A 12 -0.68 6.19 7.30
N ALA A 13 -1.50 6.34 6.26
CA ALA A 13 -2.48 5.33 5.88
C ALA A 13 -1.83 3.98 5.51
N VAL A 14 -0.66 3.99 4.87
CA VAL A 14 0.12 2.77 4.61
C VAL A 14 0.59 2.13 5.91
N ARG A 15 1.15 2.91 6.84
CA ARG A 15 1.59 2.40 8.15
C ARG A 15 0.44 1.79 8.94
N ASP A 16 -0.72 2.44 8.95
CA ASP A 16 -1.93 1.97 9.64
C ASP A 16 -2.45 0.68 9.02
N LEU A 17 -2.47 0.58 7.68
CA LEU A 17 -2.86 -0.66 7.00
C LEU A 17 -1.91 -1.81 7.34
N ILE A 18 -0.60 -1.57 7.33
CA ILE A 18 0.39 -2.60 7.68
C ILE A 18 0.17 -3.10 9.12
N ALA A 19 -0.04 -2.18 10.07
CA ALA A 19 -0.27 -2.53 11.46
C ALA A 19 -1.58 -3.31 11.65
N THR A 20 -2.66 -2.91 10.98
CA THR A 20 -3.96 -3.62 11.06
C THR A 20 -3.93 -4.99 10.39
N LEU A 21 -3.18 -5.16 9.29
CA LEU A 21 -2.97 -6.46 8.66
C LEU A 21 -2.15 -7.40 9.54
N GLU A 22 -1.11 -6.90 10.19
CA GLU A 22 -0.29 -7.67 11.13
C GLU A 22 -1.12 -8.13 12.34
N ALA A 23 -1.88 -7.22 12.95
CA ALA A 23 -2.82 -7.55 14.03
C ALA A 23 -3.96 -8.48 13.58
N GLY A 24 -4.36 -8.40 12.30
CA GLY A 24 -5.41 -9.20 11.69
C GLY A 24 -4.98 -10.61 11.25
N GLY A 25 -3.73 -11.01 11.54
CA GLY A 25 -3.23 -12.35 11.17
C GLY A 25 -2.77 -12.48 9.73
N HIS A 26 -2.41 -11.37 9.07
CA HIS A 26 -1.85 -11.35 7.71
C HIS A 26 -0.38 -10.88 7.69
N PRO A 27 0.55 -11.53 8.43
CA PRO A 27 1.92 -11.06 8.58
C PRO A 27 2.71 -11.06 7.26
N GLN A 28 2.42 -11.98 6.35
CA GLN A 28 3.06 -12.01 5.03
C GLN A 28 2.69 -10.79 4.19
N ALA A 29 1.39 -10.44 4.14
CA ALA A 29 0.94 -9.23 3.44
C ALA A 29 1.52 -7.96 4.06
N ALA A 30 1.53 -7.87 5.39
CA ALA A 30 2.14 -6.77 6.11
C ALA A 30 3.65 -6.63 5.78
N ALA A 31 4.38 -7.75 5.72
CA ALA A 31 5.80 -7.77 5.36
C ALA A 31 6.03 -7.31 3.91
N THR A 32 5.26 -7.81 2.94
CA THR A 32 5.37 -7.39 1.54
C THR A 32 5.09 -5.90 1.36
N LEU A 33 4.04 -5.37 2.00
CA LEU A 33 3.74 -3.94 1.96
C LEU A 33 4.84 -3.11 2.62
N ARG A 34 5.40 -3.57 3.74
CA ARG A 34 6.48 -2.88 4.46
C ARG A 34 7.76 -2.81 3.64
N ASP A 35 8.12 -3.88 2.95
CA ASP A 35 9.29 -3.93 2.06
C ASP A 35 9.17 -2.91 0.93
N GLY A 36 8.07 -2.98 0.17
CA GLY A 36 7.81 -2.02 -0.91
C GLY A 36 7.69 -0.57 -0.41
N PHE A 37 7.07 -0.36 0.76
CA PHE A 37 6.96 0.97 1.37
C PHE A 37 8.33 1.54 1.74
N GLY A 38 9.26 0.67 2.18
CA GLY A 38 10.65 1.03 2.44
C GLY A 38 11.41 1.52 1.19
N CYS A 39 10.93 1.22 -0.02
CA CYS A 39 11.51 1.74 -1.25
C CYS A 39 11.16 3.22 -1.54
N LEU A 40 10.22 3.82 -0.81
CA LEU A 40 9.82 5.23 -0.97
C LEU A 40 10.84 6.23 -0.38
N ASN A 41 12.14 5.99 -0.56
CA ASN A 41 13.25 6.81 -0.06
C ASN A 41 13.71 7.92 -1.03
N GLY A 42 12.82 8.41 -1.89
CA GLY A 42 13.13 9.50 -2.85
C GLY A 42 13.81 9.06 -4.15
N LEU A 43 13.92 7.75 -4.41
CA LEU A 43 14.30 7.22 -5.72
C LEU A 43 13.08 7.16 -6.66
N THR A 44 13.29 7.47 -7.94
CA THR A 44 12.22 7.60 -8.94
C THR A 44 11.42 6.30 -9.13
N ASP A 45 12.05 5.15 -8.90
CA ASP A 45 11.44 3.82 -9.04
C ASP A 45 10.70 3.34 -7.78
N GLY A 46 10.84 4.03 -6.64
CA GLY A 46 10.27 3.61 -5.36
C GLY A 46 8.75 3.45 -5.40
N TRP A 47 8.07 4.34 -6.13
CA TRP A 47 6.62 4.25 -6.33
C TRP A 47 6.19 3.05 -7.16
N ALA A 48 6.98 2.66 -8.16
CA ALA A 48 6.69 1.51 -9.00
C ALA A 48 6.88 0.20 -8.21
N LEU A 49 7.95 0.11 -7.42
CA LEU A 49 8.21 -1.03 -6.52
C LEU A 49 7.13 -1.17 -5.45
N PHE A 50 6.68 -0.05 -4.89
CA PHE A 50 5.58 -0.08 -3.91
C PHE A 50 4.26 -0.51 -4.57
N LEU A 51 3.94 0.01 -5.75
CA LEU A 51 2.76 -0.41 -6.51
C LEU A 51 2.78 -1.92 -6.81
N GLN A 52 3.92 -2.46 -7.26
CA GLN A 52 4.08 -3.89 -7.48
C GLN A 52 3.84 -4.69 -6.20
N SER A 53 4.34 -4.22 -5.05
CA SER A 53 4.12 -4.87 -3.76
C SER A 53 2.64 -4.91 -3.37
N ILE A 54 1.90 -3.83 -3.62
CA ILE A 54 0.45 -3.76 -3.41
C ILE A 54 -0.29 -4.75 -4.33
N GLU A 55 0.08 -4.80 -5.61
CA GLU A 55 -0.53 -5.71 -6.59
C GLU A 55 -0.27 -7.17 -6.26
N ASN A 56 0.93 -7.49 -5.76
CA ASN A 56 1.26 -8.83 -5.27
C ASN A 56 0.37 -9.22 -4.08
N VAL A 57 0.19 -8.34 -3.10
CA VAL A 57 -0.70 -8.57 -1.95
C VAL A 57 -2.16 -8.70 -2.40
N GLN A 58 -2.59 -7.92 -3.39
CA GLN A 58 -3.91 -8.04 -3.98
C GLN A 58 -4.12 -9.42 -4.63
N ALA A 59 -3.14 -9.92 -5.37
CA ALA A 59 -3.25 -11.19 -6.07
C ALA A 59 -3.25 -12.41 -5.13
N THR A 60 -2.50 -12.36 -4.02
CA THR A 60 -2.26 -13.53 -3.16
C THR A 60 -3.17 -13.59 -1.94
N GLU A 61 -3.43 -12.46 -1.27
CA GLU A 61 -4.00 -12.45 0.07
C GLU A 61 -5.31 -11.65 0.20
N SER A 62 -5.64 -10.76 -0.75
CA SER A 62 -6.78 -9.83 -0.61
C SER A 62 -8.13 -10.48 -0.35
N LYS A 63 -8.36 -11.71 -0.84
CA LYS A 63 -9.62 -12.44 -0.62
C LYS A 63 -9.88 -12.78 0.85
N ARG A 64 -8.82 -12.81 1.68
CA ARG A 64 -8.90 -13.09 3.12
C ARG A 64 -9.06 -11.84 3.96
N PHE A 65 -8.92 -10.66 3.35
CA PHE A 65 -8.97 -9.39 4.06
C PHE A 65 -10.40 -9.03 4.45
N SER A 66 -10.54 -8.33 5.57
CA SER A 66 -11.80 -7.67 5.91
C SER A 66 -12.16 -6.64 4.83
N PRO A 67 -13.46 -6.31 4.65
CA PRO A 67 -13.87 -5.27 3.70
C PRO A 67 -13.18 -3.92 3.94
N GLY A 68 -12.87 -3.59 5.20
CA GLY A 68 -12.14 -2.38 5.57
C GLY A 68 -10.70 -2.39 5.07
N HIS A 69 -9.99 -3.51 5.23
CA HIS A 69 -8.62 -3.67 4.75
C HIS A 69 -8.56 -3.66 3.21
N GLN A 70 -9.53 -4.28 2.53
CA GLN A 70 -9.63 -4.25 1.07
C GLN A 70 -9.81 -2.82 0.56
N LYS A 71 -10.72 -2.05 1.17
CA LYS A 71 -10.97 -0.66 0.79
C LYS A 71 -9.75 0.24 1.02
N ALA A 72 -9.05 0.05 2.13
CA ALA A 72 -7.81 0.78 2.42
C ALA A 72 -6.71 0.46 1.40
N LEU A 73 -6.52 -0.83 1.08
CA LEU A 73 -5.56 -1.29 0.08
C LEU A 73 -5.86 -0.73 -1.31
N GLU A 74 -7.13 -0.72 -1.71
CA GLU A 74 -7.61 -0.13 -2.97
C GLU A 74 -7.29 1.37 -3.06
N ALA A 75 -7.56 2.12 -1.99
CA ALA A 75 -7.29 3.56 -1.93
C ALA A 75 -5.78 3.87 -2.03
N ILE A 76 -4.96 3.09 -1.30
CA ILE A 76 -3.49 3.19 -1.36
C ILE A 76 -2.99 2.84 -2.76
N ARG A 77 -3.50 1.77 -3.37
CA ARG A 77 -3.17 1.38 -4.75
C ARG A 77 -3.46 2.50 -5.74
N ALA A 78 -4.65 3.09 -5.67
CA ALA A 78 -5.04 4.17 -6.58
C ALA A 78 -4.10 5.38 -6.46
N ALA A 79 -3.72 5.75 -5.23
CA ALA A 79 -2.78 6.84 -4.99
C ALA A 79 -1.36 6.52 -5.48
N ALA A 80 -0.85 5.31 -5.22
CA ALA A 80 0.45 4.86 -5.71
C ALA A 80 0.49 4.79 -7.24
N HIS A 81 -0.56 4.27 -7.88
CA HIS A 81 -0.70 4.25 -9.33
C HIS A 81 -0.68 5.67 -9.92
N ALA A 82 -1.41 6.62 -9.33
CA ALA A 82 -1.37 8.02 -9.78
C ALA A 82 0.04 8.63 -9.66
N ALA A 83 0.81 8.27 -8.63
CA ALA A 83 2.19 8.72 -8.45
C ALA A 83 3.16 8.13 -9.49
N VAL A 84 3.01 6.85 -9.83
CA VAL A 84 3.82 6.17 -10.87
C VAL A 84 3.57 6.75 -12.25
N TYR A 85 2.30 6.88 -12.65
CA TYR A 85 1.94 7.19 -14.03
C TYR A 85 1.77 8.69 -14.31
N ARG A 86 2.17 9.56 -13.36
CA ARG A 86 2.08 11.04 -13.44
C ARG A 86 0.84 11.53 -14.21
N ARG A 87 -0.33 11.43 -13.59
CA ARG A 87 -1.50 12.23 -13.95
C ARG A 87 -1.77 13.29 -12.89
#